data_AF-A0A925JWC1-F1
#
_entry.id   AF-A0A925JWC1-F1
#
_cell.length_a   1.000
_cell.length_b   1.000
_cell.length_c   1.000
_cell.angle_alpha   90.00
_cell.angle_beta   90.00
_cell.angle_gamma   90.00
#
_symmetry.space_group_name_H-M   'P 1'
#
loop_
_entity.id
_entity.type
_entity.pdbx_description
1 polymer ?
#
loop_
_entity_poly.entity_id
_entity_poly.type
_entity_poly.pdbx_seq_one_letter_code
_entity_poly.pdbx_strand_id
1 'polypeptide(L)' 'MLSKLYLVLGTGILLLYGVAAWSGWELSTSARQQLPPDVRNSPGGYRSFHFWHSGYRGGK' A
#
# COMPACT_ATOMS: atom_id res chain seq x y z
N MET A 1 11.58 2.36 -38.02
CA MET A 1 10.51 3.15 -37.36
C MET A 1 9.96 2.46 -36.12
N LEU A 2 9.77 1.13 -36.16
CA LEU A 2 9.25 0.34 -35.04
C LEU A 2 10.01 0.55 -33.71
N SER A 3 11.34 0.64 -33.75
CA SER A 3 12.16 0.90 -32.55
C SER A 3 11.85 2.22 -31.85
N LYS A 4 11.65 3.30 -32.61
CA LYS A 4 11.25 4.61 -32.06
C LYS A 4 9.85 4.56 -31.46
N LEU A 5 8.95 3.82 -32.09
CA LEU A 5 7.59 3.62 -31.62
C LEU A 5 7.59 2.87 -30.28
N TYR A 6 8.34 1.77 -30.15
CA TYR A 6 8.50 1.06 -28.89
C TYR A 6 9.14 1.92 -27.80
N LEU A 7 10.11 2.76 -28.15
CA LEU A 7 10.75 3.66 -27.18
C LEU A 7 9.73 4.65 -26.62
N VAL A 8 8.96 5.32 -27.47
CA VAL A 8 7.91 6.26 -27.04
C VAL A 8 6.86 5.55 -26.18
N LEU A 9 6.42 4.36 -26.59
CA LEU A 9 5.40 3.59 -25.88
C LEU A 9 5.91 3.13 -24.50
N GLY A 10 7.13 2.60 -24.44
CA GLY A 10 7.77 2.17 -23.21
C GLY A 10 8.00 3.32 -22.23
N THR A 11 8.50 4.46 -22.72
CA THR A 11 8.67 5.66 -21.89
C THR A 11 7.32 6.18 -21.39
N GLY A 12 6.29 6.17 -22.23
CA GLY A 12 4.93 6.55 -21.85
C GLY A 12 4.37 5.68 -20.72
N ILE A 13 4.52 4.36 -20.82
CA ILE A 13 4.07 3.41 -19.78
C ILE A 13 4.80 3.67 -18.46
N LEU A 14 6.12 3.86 -18.50
CA LEU A 14 6.90 4.12 -17.29
C LEU A 14 6.51 5.44 -16.62
N LEU A 15 6.25 6.50 -17.40
CA LEU A 15 5.79 7.78 -16.88
C LEU A 15 4.40 7.66 -16.23
N LEU A 16 3.46 7.00 -16.90
CA LEU A 16 2.11 6.77 -16.36
C LEU A 16 2.17 5.98 -15.06
N TYR A 17 3.02 4.94 -15.00
CA TYR A 17 3.25 4.18 -13.78
C TYR A 17 3.85 5.04 -12.66
N GLY A 18 4.82 5.89 -12.98
CA GLY A 18 5.41 6.82 -12.02
C GLY A 18 4.39 7.82 -11.46
N VAL A 19 3.54 8.40 -12.31
CA VAL A 19 2.47 9.32 -11.89
C VAL A 19 1.42 8.60 -11.04
N ALA A 20 1.02 7.39 -11.43
CA ALA A 20 0.13 6.54 -10.65
C ALA A 20 0.67 6.29 -9.24
N ALA A 21 1.94 5.87 -9.14
CA ALA A 21 2.58 5.61 -7.86
C ALA A 21 2.73 6.88 -7.00
N TRP A 22 3.14 8.01 -7.60
CA TRP A 22 3.29 9.28 -6.87
C TRP A 22 1.93 9.77 -6.36
N SER A 23 0.89 9.73 -7.19
CA SER A 23 -0.47 10.16 -6.78
C SER A 23 -1.12 9.25 -5.73
N GLY A 24 -0.47 8.14 -5.35
CA GLY A 24 -1.04 7.15 -4.45
C GLY A 24 -2.22 6.40 -5.07
N TRP A 25 -2.28 6.32 -6.40
CA TRP A 25 -3.32 5.59 -7.09
C TRP A 25 -3.13 4.09 -6.86
N GLU A 26 -4.05 3.49 -6.12
CA GLU A 26 -4.08 2.05 -5.84
C GLU A 26 -5.23 1.41 -6.62
N LEU A 27 -4.96 0.29 -7.30
CA LEU A 27 -6.00 -0.49 -8.01
C LEU A 27 -7.04 -1.09 -7.06
N SER A 28 -6.67 -1.29 -5.80
CA SER A 28 -7.54 -1.79 -4.74
C SER A 28 -7.07 -1.20 -3.43
N THR A 29 -7.99 -0.55 -2.70
CA THR A 29 -7.72 -0.14 -1.33
C THR A 29 -7.96 -1.33 -0.40
N SER A 30 -6.92 -1.75 0.33
CA SER A 30 -7.17 -2.65 1.45
C SER A 30 -7.94 -1.87 2.52
N ALA A 31 -9.03 -2.43 3.03
CA ALA A 31 -9.75 -1.78 4.12
C ALA A 31 -8.78 -1.50 5.27
N ARG A 32 -8.68 -0.23 5.70
CA ARG A 32 -7.87 0.13 6.86
C ARG A 32 -8.43 -0.60 8.07
N GLN A 33 -7.64 -1.50 8.63
CA GLN A 33 -8.03 -2.23 9.82
C GLN A 33 -7.71 -1.36 11.03
N GLN A 34 -8.74 -0.95 11.77
CA GLN A 34 -8.57 -0.24 13.03
C GLN A 34 -8.41 -1.24 14.16
N LEU A 35 -7.34 -1.08 14.96
CA LEU A 35 -7.18 -1.87 16.16
C LEU A 35 -8.28 -1.52 17.17
N PRO A 36 -8.86 -2.52 17.86
CA PRO A 36 -9.79 -2.27 18.95
C PRO A 36 -9.18 -1.32 20.00
N PRO A 37 -9.97 -0.41 20.60
CA PRO A 37 -9.49 0.54 21.60
C PRO A 37 -8.74 -0.11 22.76
N ASP A 38 -9.20 -1.28 23.20
CA ASP A 38 -8.61 -2.02 24.31
C ASP A 38 -7.18 -2.47 24.03
N VAL A 39 -6.87 -2.78 22.77
CA VAL A 39 -5.51 -3.14 22.32
C VAL A 39 -4.59 -1.91 22.34
N ARG A 40 -5.13 -0.73 21.99
CA ARG A 40 -4.38 0.53 21.92
C ARG A 40 -4.05 1.07 23.31
N ASN A 41 -4.98 0.89 24.26
CA ASN A 41 -4.89 1.45 25.61
C ASN A 41 -4.24 0.50 26.64
N SER A 42 -4.12 -0.80 26.32
CA SER A 42 -3.52 -1.78 27.25
C SER A 42 -1.98 -1.79 27.17
N PRO A 43 -1.27 -1.81 28.31
CA PRO A 43 0.17 -2.04 28.34
C PRO A 43 0.52 -3.37 27.65
N GLY A 44 1.34 -3.31 26.59
CA GLY A 44 1.73 -4.50 25.82
C GLY A 44 0.64 -5.05 24.89
N GLY A 45 -0.54 -4.42 24.78
CA GLY A 45 -1.66 -4.88 23.96
C GLY A 45 -1.29 -5.09 22.49
N TYR A 46 -0.51 -4.18 21.91
CA TYR A 46 0.00 -4.35 20.54
C TYR A 46 0.77 -5.67 20.36
N ARG A 47 1.62 -6.03 21.33
CA ARG A 47 2.50 -7.21 21.21
C ARG A 47 1.71 -8.52 21.33
N SER A 48 0.76 -8.59 22.26
CA SER A 48 -0.11 -9.76 22.41
C SER A 48 -1.12 -9.90 21.27
N PHE A 49 -1.64 -8.78 20.76
CA PHE A 49 -2.54 -8.78 19.62
C PHE A 49 -1.84 -9.29 18.34
N HIS A 50 -0.64 -8.78 18.02
CA HIS A 50 0.12 -9.23 16.86
C HIS A 50 0.66 -10.67 16.97
N PHE A 51 0.69 -11.26 18.17
CA PHE A 51 1.07 -12.68 18.34
C PHE A 51 0.02 -13.63 17.74
N TRP A 52 -1.27 -13.28 17.85
CA TRP A 52 -2.38 -14.09 17.34
C TRP A 52 -3.00 -13.55 16.05
N HIS A 53 -2.68 -12.32 15.65
CA HIS A 53 -3.25 -11.65 14.48
C HIS A 53 -2.12 -11.18 13.54
N SER A 54 -2.18 -11.62 12.28
CA SER A 54 -1.24 -11.21 11.24
C SER A 54 -1.97 -10.42 10.14
N GLY A 55 -1.23 -9.64 9.34
CA GLY A 55 -1.80 -8.93 8.20
C GLY A 55 -2.51 -7.61 8.54
N TYR A 56 -2.49 -7.15 9.79
CA TYR A 56 -2.94 -5.79 10.13
C TYR A 56 -2.09 -4.75 9.40
N ARG A 57 -2.74 -3.98 8.52
CA ARG A 57 -2.13 -2.91 7.73
C ARG A 57 -2.79 -1.58 8.10
N GLY A 58 -2.01 -0.70 8.68
CA GLY A 58 -2.47 0.54 9.28
C GLY A 58 -1.74 0.69 10.61
N GLY A 59 -0.75 1.58 10.64
CA GLY A 59 0.01 1.87 11.85
C GLY A 59 -0.88 2.33 13.01
N LYS A 60 -0.24 2.55 14.17
CA LYS A 60 -0.87 2.99 15.43
C LYS A 60 -1.86 4.16 15.28
#